data_AF-A0A7S0R453-F1
#
_entry.id   AF-A0A7S0R453-F1
#
_cell.length_a   1.000
_cell.length_b   1.000
_cell.length_c   1.000
_cell.angle_alpha   90.00
_cell.angle_beta   90.00
_cell.angle_gamma   90.00
#
_symmetry.space_group_name_H-M   'P 1'
#
loop_
_entity.id
_entity.type
_entity.pdbx_description
1 polymer ?
#
loop_
_entity_poly.entity_id
_entity_poly.type
_entity_poly.pdbx_seq_one_letter_code
_entity_poly.pdbx_strand_id
1 'polypeptide(L)'
;GYLLLHRLRPKSRRLKLLEVAVTVLLCNAVLLMPYALPHSLGACFRLKSAGAEAEELPPVLGTHCPGEELNDMAVLLLGPRTEAIKLLMEQKASSPYTFAPASLATASAFVLPLILLASDLSLPAGLFMPCVYLGAMLGALQCGLFRAALTALDWGERAESLSPGLYAVVGATAM
;
A
#
# COMPACT_ATOMS: atom_id res chain seq x y z
N GLY A 1 -8.47 21.64 -17.05
CA GLY A 1 -8.91 20.38 -16.44
C GLY A 1 -10.30 20.48 -15.84
N TYR A 2 -10.47 21.19 -14.73
CA TYR A 2 -11.70 21.24 -13.92
C TYR A 2 -13.00 21.63 -14.66
N LEU A 3 -12.94 22.52 -15.66
CA LEU A 3 -14.13 23.01 -16.39
C LEU A 3 -14.74 22.00 -17.38
N LEU A 4 -13.94 21.06 -17.90
CA LEU A 4 -14.40 20.05 -18.88
C LEU A 4 -15.08 18.87 -18.18
N LEU A 5 -14.53 18.42 -17.04
CA LEU A 5 -15.12 17.35 -16.23
C LEU A 5 -16.44 17.76 -15.56
N HIS A 6 -16.61 19.04 -15.19
CA HIS A 6 -17.87 19.53 -14.64
C HIS A 6 -19.05 19.42 -15.63
N ARG A 7 -18.78 19.42 -16.95
CA ARG A 7 -19.83 19.24 -17.97
C ARG A 7 -20.19 17.78 -18.22
N LEU A 8 -19.28 16.86 -17.94
CA LEU A 8 -19.49 15.41 -18.08
C LEU A 8 -20.09 14.78 -16.83
N ARG A 9 -20.07 15.48 -15.69
CA ARG A 9 -20.63 14.96 -14.45
C ARG A 9 -22.14 14.73 -14.57
N PRO A 10 -22.63 13.52 -14.23
CA PRO A 10 -24.04 13.22 -14.34
C PRO A 10 -24.87 14.09 -13.41
N LYS A 11 -25.86 14.77 -13.98
CA LYS A 11 -26.79 15.61 -13.22
C LYS A 11 -27.82 14.79 -12.43
N SER A 12 -28.15 13.57 -12.90
CA SER A 12 -29.16 12.71 -12.27
C SER A 12 -28.58 11.90 -11.11
N ARG A 13 -29.35 11.76 -10.02
CA ARG A 13 -28.95 10.98 -8.84
C ARG A 13 -28.65 9.52 -9.17
N ARG A 14 -29.40 8.91 -10.11
CA ARG A 14 -29.23 7.51 -10.51
C ARG A 14 -27.91 7.24 -11.22
N LEU A 15 -27.47 8.12 -12.13
CA LEU A 15 -26.16 7.94 -12.78
C LEU A 15 -25.01 8.10 -11.79
N LYS A 16 -25.11 9.03 -10.82
CA LYS A 16 -24.10 9.17 -9.75
C LYS A 16 -23.99 7.89 -8.92
N LEU A 17 -25.12 7.29 -8.55
CA LEU A 17 -25.14 6.01 -7.83
C LEU A 17 -24.54 4.87 -8.68
N LEU A 18 -24.84 4.85 -9.97
CA LEU A 18 -24.28 3.85 -10.89
C LEU A 18 -22.76 4.02 -11.07
N GLU A 19 -22.28 5.25 -11.25
CA GLU A 19 -20.85 5.59 -11.31
C GLU A 19 -20.11 5.11 -10.06
N VAL A 20 -20.65 5.41 -8.87
CA VAL A 20 -20.08 4.95 -7.59
C VAL A 20 -20.12 3.43 -7.48
N ALA A 21 -21.25 2.79 -7.79
CA ALA A 21 -21.39 1.35 -7.71
C ALA A 21 -20.41 0.63 -8.64
N VAL A 22 -20.24 1.11 -9.87
CA VAL A 22 -19.28 0.58 -10.84
C VAL A 22 -17.86 0.77 -10.33
N THR A 23 -17.49 1.95 -9.83
CA THR A 23 -16.15 2.18 -9.30
C THR A 23 -15.86 1.32 -8.07
N VAL A 24 -16.81 1.15 -7.15
CA VAL A 24 -16.66 0.26 -5.99
C VAL A 24 -16.49 -1.19 -6.43
N LEU A 25 -17.27 -1.65 -7.41
CA LEU A 25 -17.12 -3.00 -7.98
C LEU A 25 -15.75 -3.19 -8.64
N LEU A 26 -15.26 -2.20 -9.39
CA LEU A 26 -13.94 -2.22 -9.99
C LEU A 26 -12.83 -2.24 -8.93
N CYS A 27 -12.92 -1.39 -7.91
CA CYS A 27 -11.99 -1.39 -6.79
C CYS A 27 -11.93 -2.76 -6.12
N ASN A 28 -13.09 -3.35 -5.81
CA ASN A 28 -13.15 -4.69 -5.22
C ASN A 28 -12.59 -5.76 -6.16
N ALA A 29 -12.89 -5.73 -7.47
CA ALA A 29 -12.33 -6.67 -8.43
C ALA A 29 -10.80 -6.56 -8.54
N VAL A 30 -10.27 -5.33 -8.53
CA VAL A 30 -8.83 -5.05 -8.51
C VAL A 30 -8.19 -5.50 -7.19
N LEU A 31 -8.91 -5.47 -6.07
CA LEU A 31 -8.45 -6.01 -4.77
C LEU A 31 -8.62 -7.53 -4.67
N LEU A 32 -9.49 -8.15 -5.47
CA LEU A 32 -9.67 -9.61 -5.56
C LEU A 32 -8.61 -10.27 -6.47
N MET A 33 -8.13 -9.60 -7.51
CA MET A 33 -6.99 -10.03 -8.32
C MET A 33 -5.75 -10.42 -7.47
N PRO A 34 -5.35 -9.61 -6.47
CA PRO A 34 -4.27 -9.93 -5.56
C PRO A 34 -4.65 -10.88 -4.42
N TYR A 35 -5.80 -11.56 -4.43
CA TYR A 35 -5.98 -12.81 -3.70
C TYR A 35 -5.45 -14.03 -4.47
N ALA A 36 -5.24 -13.90 -5.79
CA ALA A 36 -4.61 -14.95 -6.61
C ALA A 36 -3.07 -14.79 -6.69
N LEU A 37 -2.55 -13.57 -6.60
CA LEU A 37 -1.11 -13.25 -6.54
C LEU A 37 -0.34 -13.65 -5.26
N PRO A 38 -0.92 -13.80 -4.06
CA PRO A 38 -0.17 -14.18 -2.86
C PRO A 38 0.36 -15.61 -2.93
N HIS A 39 -0.11 -16.41 -3.88
CA HIS A 39 0.43 -17.74 -4.14
C HIS A 39 1.87 -17.72 -4.68
N SER A 40 2.36 -16.57 -5.18
CA SER A 40 3.70 -16.49 -5.81
C SER A 40 4.57 -15.31 -5.39
N LEU A 41 4.04 -14.22 -4.83
CA LEU A 41 4.81 -12.98 -4.61
C LEU A 41 4.79 -12.41 -3.19
N GLY A 42 3.89 -12.86 -2.31
CA GLY A 42 3.81 -12.35 -0.93
C GLY A 42 4.91 -12.96 -0.06
N ALA A 43 5.61 -12.12 0.71
CA ALA A 43 6.54 -12.56 1.73
C ALA A 43 5.82 -12.69 3.07
N CYS A 44 6.03 -13.83 3.74
CA CYS A 44 5.52 -14.05 5.09
C CYS A 44 6.47 -13.43 6.11
N PHE A 45 5.92 -12.74 7.10
CA PHE A 45 6.70 -12.16 8.19
C PHE A 45 5.93 -12.22 9.51
N ARG A 46 6.68 -12.14 10.61
CA ARG A 46 6.11 -12.04 11.96
C ARG A 46 6.24 -10.62 12.50
N LEU A 47 5.14 -10.06 13.01
CA LEU A 47 5.19 -8.91 13.90
C LEU A 47 5.78 -9.37 15.25
N LYS A 48 7.04 -9.04 15.54
CA LYS A 48 7.65 -9.34 16.86
C LYS A 48 7.56 -8.19 17.86
N SER A 49 7.06 -7.01 17.47
CA SER A 49 7.03 -5.83 18.32
C SER A 49 5.73 -5.06 18.15
N ALA A 50 4.69 -5.54 18.81
CA ALA A 50 3.65 -4.68 19.30
C ALA A 50 3.25 -5.24 20.67
N GLY A 51 3.71 -4.56 21.73
CA GLY A 51 2.94 -4.48 22.96
C GLY A 51 1.69 -3.60 22.78
N ALA A 52 1.39 -3.17 21.54
CA ALA A 52 0.03 -2.88 21.16
C ALA A 52 -0.66 -4.22 20.97
N GLU A 53 -1.80 -4.36 21.61
CA GLU A 53 -2.77 -5.43 21.40
C GLU A 53 -2.68 -5.91 19.95
N ALA A 54 -2.53 -7.23 19.76
CA ALA A 54 -2.96 -7.87 18.53
C ALA A 54 -4.49 -7.70 18.44
N GLU A 55 -4.93 -6.45 18.32
CA GLU A 55 -6.29 -6.00 18.16
C GLU A 55 -6.69 -6.51 16.78
N GLU A 56 -7.22 -7.73 16.78
CA GLU A 56 -8.02 -8.38 15.76
C GLU A 56 -7.66 -8.01 14.31
N LEU A 57 -6.36 -8.06 13.96
CA LEU A 57 -5.95 -8.02 12.57
C LEU A 57 -6.68 -9.15 11.86
N PRO A 58 -7.46 -8.86 10.80
CA PRO A 58 -8.39 -9.85 10.28
C PRO A 58 -7.63 -11.08 9.79
N PRO A 59 -8.14 -12.30 10.04
CA PRO A 59 -7.42 -13.55 9.74
C PRO A 59 -7.08 -13.70 8.25
N VAL A 60 -7.76 -12.94 7.38
CA VAL A 60 -7.46 -12.82 5.95
C VAL A 60 -6.02 -12.35 5.65
N LEU A 61 -5.39 -11.64 6.58
CA LEU A 61 -4.03 -11.12 6.43
C LEU A 61 -2.94 -12.20 6.58
N GLY A 62 -3.24 -13.33 7.24
CA GLY A 62 -2.37 -14.50 7.33
C GLY A 62 -2.58 -15.51 6.21
N THR A 63 -3.40 -15.21 5.20
CA THR A 63 -3.67 -16.14 4.10
C THR A 63 -2.37 -16.51 3.39
N HIS A 64 -2.20 -17.81 3.14
CA HIS A 64 -1.01 -18.39 2.49
C HIS A 64 0.30 -18.30 3.29
N CYS A 65 0.26 -17.93 4.58
CA CYS A 65 1.40 -18.01 5.49
C CYS A 65 1.17 -19.04 6.60
N PRO A 66 2.21 -19.76 7.04
CA PRO A 66 2.07 -20.74 8.12
C PRO A 66 1.99 -20.08 9.51
N GLY A 67 1.03 -20.51 10.33
CA GLY A 67 0.94 -20.10 11.74
C GLY A 67 0.51 -18.65 11.94
N GLU A 68 1.21 -17.90 12.80
CA GLU A 68 0.93 -16.50 13.15
C GLU A 68 1.68 -15.50 12.24
N GLU A 69 1.98 -15.91 11.01
CA GLU A 69 2.65 -15.06 10.02
C GLU A 69 1.64 -14.30 9.18
N LEU A 70 2.00 -13.07 8.84
CA LEU A 70 1.22 -12.21 7.98
C LEU A 70 1.82 -12.18 6.59
N ASN A 71 0.95 -12.12 5.59
CA ASN A 71 1.32 -11.92 4.21
C ASN A 71 1.46 -10.42 3.95
N ASP A 72 2.67 -9.99 3.57
CA ASP A 72 2.98 -8.58 3.37
C ASP A 72 2.10 -7.91 2.29
N MET A 73 1.76 -8.62 1.22
CA MET A 73 0.84 -8.16 0.19
C MET A 73 -0.59 -8.02 0.73
N ALA A 74 -1.04 -8.98 1.54
CA ALA A 74 -2.38 -8.91 2.15
C ALA A 74 -2.49 -7.70 3.09
N VAL A 75 -1.44 -7.43 3.89
CA VAL A 75 -1.38 -6.23 4.73
C VAL A 75 -1.47 -4.95 3.89
N LEU A 76 -0.77 -4.86 2.76
CA LEU A 76 -0.77 -3.67 1.90
C LEU A 76 -2.09 -3.44 1.15
N LEU A 77 -2.83 -4.49 0.81
CA LEU A 77 -4.02 -4.36 -0.05
C LEU A 77 -5.34 -4.52 0.69
N LEU A 78 -5.36 -5.36 1.72
CA LEU A 78 -6.57 -5.74 2.46
C LEU A 78 -6.55 -5.22 3.90
N GLY A 79 -5.38 -4.86 4.41
CA GLY A 79 -5.22 -4.29 5.75
C GLY A 79 -5.89 -2.92 5.88
N PRO A 80 -6.27 -2.53 7.12
CA PRO A 80 -6.68 -1.16 7.39
C PRO A 80 -5.58 -0.18 6.97
N ARG A 81 -5.95 0.87 6.21
CA ARG A 81 -4.97 1.81 5.63
C ARG A 81 -4.13 2.49 6.70
N THR A 82 -4.73 2.87 7.83
CA THR A 82 -4.03 3.52 8.95
C THR A 82 -2.95 2.61 9.53
N GLU A 83 -3.25 1.32 9.70
CA GLU A 83 -2.28 0.34 10.22
C GLU A 83 -1.19 0.03 9.19
N ALA A 84 -1.54 -0.12 7.91
CA ALA A 84 -0.56 -0.31 6.85
C ALA A 84 0.43 0.87 6.75
N ILE A 85 -0.06 2.12 6.90
CA ILE A 85 0.81 3.32 6.95
C ILE A 85 1.74 3.26 8.16
N LYS A 86 1.23 2.96 9.35
CA LYS A 86 2.06 2.84 10.56
C LYS A 86 3.15 1.79 10.38
N LEU A 87 2.79 0.60 9.89
CA LEU A 87 3.74 -0.49 9.64
C LEU A 87 4.81 -0.11 8.60
N LEU A 88 4.46 0.66 7.57
CA LEU A 88 5.43 1.19 6.60
C LEU A 88 6.41 2.18 7.25
N MET A 89 5.93 3.05 8.14
CA MET A 89 6.75 4.10 8.77
C MET A 89 7.63 3.57 9.92
N GLU A 90 7.19 2.52 10.60
CA GLU A 90 7.91 1.93 11.74
C GLU A 90 9.07 1.01 11.33
N GLN A 91 9.28 0.78 10.02
CA GLN A 91 10.35 -0.09 9.53
C GLN A 91 11.73 0.48 9.85
N LYS A 92 12.47 -0.26 10.70
CA LYS A 92 13.84 0.06 11.09
C LYS A 92 14.85 -0.53 10.11
N ALA A 93 16.02 0.10 10.02
CA ALA A 93 17.11 -0.33 9.17
C ALA A 93 17.52 -1.81 9.40
N SER A 94 17.59 -2.21 10.68
CA SER A 94 17.96 -3.56 11.12
C SER A 94 16.76 -4.44 11.48
N SER A 95 15.55 -4.06 11.06
CA SER A 95 14.33 -4.77 11.43
C SER A 95 14.34 -6.19 10.84
N PRO A 96 13.96 -7.23 11.61
CA PRO A 96 13.71 -8.57 11.06
C PRO A 96 12.52 -8.60 10.09
N TYR A 97 11.79 -7.49 10.00
CA TYR A 97 10.66 -7.31 9.12
C TYR A 97 10.87 -6.10 8.19
N THR A 98 10.85 -6.38 6.89
CA THR A 98 10.76 -5.39 5.81
C THR A 98 9.76 -5.88 4.76
N PHE A 99 8.94 -4.99 4.22
CA PHE A 99 8.04 -5.33 3.11
C PHE A 99 8.88 -5.71 1.89
N ALA A 100 8.49 -6.76 1.17
CA ALA A 100 9.22 -7.16 -0.02
C ALA A 100 9.11 -6.05 -1.09
N PRO A 101 10.21 -5.70 -1.79
CA PRO A 101 10.16 -4.71 -2.87
C PRO A 101 9.15 -5.05 -3.97
N ALA A 102 9.01 -6.34 -4.28
CA ALA A 102 8.00 -6.82 -5.22
C ALA A 102 6.58 -6.48 -4.73
N SER A 103 6.27 -6.77 -3.45
CA SER A 103 4.97 -6.45 -2.84
C SER A 103 4.68 -4.95 -2.86
N LEU A 104 5.65 -4.11 -2.52
CA LEU A 104 5.52 -2.65 -2.57
C LEU A 104 5.28 -2.13 -3.99
N ALA A 105 6.02 -2.65 -4.98
CA ALA A 105 5.88 -2.25 -6.37
C ALA A 105 4.51 -2.64 -6.93
N THR A 106 4.08 -3.89 -6.70
CA THR A 106 2.78 -4.40 -7.13
C THR A 106 1.65 -3.63 -6.44
N ALA A 107 1.71 -3.44 -5.11
CA ALA A 107 0.68 -2.70 -4.39
C ALA A 107 0.59 -1.24 -4.86
N SER A 108 1.71 -0.57 -5.10
CA SER A 108 1.73 0.80 -5.64
C SER A 108 1.12 0.88 -7.04
N ALA A 109 1.43 -0.10 -7.91
CA ALA A 109 0.89 -0.18 -9.27
C ALA A 109 -0.63 -0.40 -9.29
N PHE A 110 -1.20 -1.07 -8.29
CA PHE A 110 -2.64 -1.21 -8.14
C PHE A 110 -3.29 -0.01 -7.46
N VAL A 111 -2.68 0.57 -6.44
CA VAL A 111 -3.27 1.64 -5.65
C VAL A 111 -3.29 2.97 -6.42
N LEU A 112 -2.27 3.29 -7.21
CA LEU A 112 -2.22 4.52 -8.00
C LEU A 112 -3.43 4.70 -8.94
N PRO A 113 -3.77 3.75 -9.83
CA PRO A 113 -4.94 3.89 -10.70
C PRO A 113 -6.26 3.92 -9.92
N LEU A 114 -6.34 3.22 -8.77
CA LEU A 114 -7.52 3.29 -7.91
C LEU A 114 -7.72 4.67 -7.28
N ILE A 115 -6.63 5.34 -6.87
CA ILE A 115 -6.68 6.72 -6.37
C ILE A 115 -7.17 7.66 -7.47
N LEU A 116 -6.64 7.53 -8.68
CA LEU A 116 -7.06 8.34 -9.83
C LEU A 116 -8.55 8.13 -10.14
N LEU A 117 -8.98 6.88 -10.23
CA LEU A 117 -10.38 6.53 -10.50
C LEU A 117 -11.33 7.03 -9.40
N ALA A 118 -10.93 6.91 -8.12
CA ALA A 118 -11.72 7.37 -7.00
C ALA A 118 -11.77 8.90 -6.88
N SER A 119 -10.71 9.60 -7.30
CA SER A 119 -10.63 11.06 -7.24
C SER A 119 -11.61 11.78 -8.17
N ASP A 120 -11.99 11.14 -9.27
CA ASP A 120 -12.93 11.70 -10.24
C ASP A 120 -14.40 11.52 -9.85
N LEU A 121 -14.68 10.69 -8.83
CA LEU A 121 -16.03 10.38 -8.41
C LEU A 121 -16.83 11.62 -8.01
N SER A 122 -18.12 11.56 -8.30
CA SER A 122 -19.11 12.59 -7.91
C SER A 122 -19.39 12.69 -6.39
N LEU A 123 -18.55 12.08 -5.53
CA LEU A 123 -18.67 12.05 -4.07
C LEU A 123 -17.61 12.92 -3.38
N PRO A 124 -17.93 13.54 -2.23
CA PRO A 124 -16.92 14.18 -1.40
C PRO A 124 -16.05 13.11 -0.74
N ALA A 125 -14.82 12.93 -1.22
CA ALA A 125 -13.83 12.04 -0.64
C ALA A 125 -12.51 12.80 -0.40
N GLY A 126 -11.84 12.50 0.71
CA GLY A 126 -10.52 13.05 1.01
C GLY A 126 -9.43 12.28 0.27
N LEU A 127 -8.50 12.99 -0.38
CA LEU A 127 -7.35 12.39 -1.07
C LEU A 127 -6.08 12.31 -0.21
N PHE A 128 -6.09 12.94 0.96
CA PHE A 128 -4.91 13.01 1.83
C PHE A 128 -4.38 11.62 2.24
N MET A 129 -5.22 10.78 2.86
CA MET A 129 -4.79 9.45 3.33
C MET A 129 -4.31 8.52 2.19
N PRO A 130 -5.02 8.43 1.04
CA PRO A 130 -4.53 7.64 -0.08
C PRO A 130 -3.20 8.14 -0.66
N CYS A 131 -2.98 9.46 -0.75
CA CYS A 131 -1.70 10.02 -1.22
C CYS A 131 -0.56 9.73 -0.24
N VAL A 132 -0.78 9.93 1.06
CA VAL A 132 0.18 9.57 2.13
C VAL A 132 0.54 8.09 2.04
N TYR A 133 -0.46 7.23 1.83
CA TYR A 133 -0.23 5.80 1.70
C TYR A 133 0.61 5.43 0.47
N LEU A 134 0.26 5.99 -0.69
CA LEU A 134 1.03 5.77 -1.92
C LEU A 134 2.47 6.29 -1.79
N GLY A 135 2.66 7.48 -1.22
CA GLY A 135 3.96 8.07 -0.95
C GLY A 135 4.80 7.21 -0.01
N ALA A 136 4.20 6.67 1.05
CA ALA A 136 4.87 5.75 1.97
C ALA A 136 5.36 4.48 1.28
N MET A 137 4.52 3.84 0.45
CA MET A 137 4.91 2.64 -0.30
C MET A 137 6.03 2.91 -1.30
N LEU A 138 5.93 4.01 -2.07
CA LEU A 138 6.94 4.38 -3.06
C LEU A 138 8.27 4.78 -2.40
N GLY A 139 8.23 5.48 -1.27
CA GLY A 139 9.41 5.80 -0.48
C GLY A 139 10.11 4.54 0.04
N ALA A 140 9.36 3.62 0.65
CA ALA A 140 9.90 2.33 1.08
C ALA A 140 10.49 1.52 -0.08
N LEU A 141 9.82 1.51 -1.24
CA LEU A 141 10.31 0.86 -2.46
C LEU A 141 11.63 1.48 -2.93
N GLN A 142 11.71 2.80 -2.95
CA GLN A 142 12.92 3.53 -3.33
C GLN A 142 14.10 3.19 -2.40
N CYS A 143 13.85 3.03 -1.09
CA CYS A 143 14.87 2.54 -0.16
C CYS A 143 15.35 1.13 -0.51
N GLY A 144 14.43 0.22 -0.85
CA GLY A 144 14.78 -1.13 -1.31
C GLY A 144 15.67 -1.12 -2.56
N LEU A 145 15.38 -0.25 -3.52
CA LEU A 145 16.20 -0.06 -4.72
C LEU A 145 17.59 0.49 -4.39
N PHE A 146 17.68 1.47 -3.49
CA PHE A 146 18.97 2.00 -3.04
C PHE A 146 19.80 0.97 -2.28
N ARG A 147 19.17 0.16 -1.43
CA ARG A 147 19.84 -0.97 -0.77
C ARG A 147 20.42 -1.94 -1.79
N ALA A 148 19.62 -2.37 -2.78
CA ALA A 148 20.06 -3.27 -3.84
C ALA A 148 21.22 -2.69 -4.67
N ALA A 149 21.15 -1.39 -5.01
CA ALA A 149 22.21 -0.71 -5.74
C ALA A 149 23.50 -0.60 -4.93
N LEU A 150 23.42 -0.27 -3.64
CA LEU A 150 24.59 -0.18 -2.76
C LEU A 150 25.24 -1.54 -2.49
N THR A 151 24.44 -2.60 -2.35
CA THR A 151 24.97 -3.96 -2.23
C THR A 151 25.68 -4.42 -3.51
N ALA A 152 25.19 -4.00 -4.69
CA ALA A 152 25.84 -4.31 -5.96
C ALA A 152 27.16 -3.55 -6.16
N LEU A 153 27.39 -2.47 -5.42
CA LEU A 153 28.61 -1.65 -5.43
C LEU A 153 29.59 -2.02 -4.29
N ASP A 154 29.41 -3.17 -3.63
CA ASP A 154 30.18 -3.63 -2.46
C ASP A 154 30.11 -2.68 -1.25
N TRP A 155 29.10 -1.81 -1.16
CA TRP A 155 28.89 -0.87 -0.06
C TRP A 155 27.84 -1.39 0.94
N GLY A 156 27.95 -2.66 1.32
CA GLY A 156 26.98 -3.37 2.17
C GLY A 156 26.68 -2.67 3.50
N GLU A 157 27.70 -2.18 4.20
CA GLU A 157 27.52 -1.48 5.49
C GLU A 157 26.64 -0.23 5.38
N ARG A 158 26.75 0.50 4.26
CA ARG A 158 25.90 1.68 4.01
C ARG A 158 24.47 1.26 3.66
N ALA A 159 24.28 0.17 2.92
CA ALA A 159 22.96 -0.36 2.60
C ALA A 159 22.17 -0.71 3.87
N GLU A 160 22.84 -1.32 4.86
CA GLU A 160 22.22 -1.70 6.14
C GLU A 160 21.81 -0.51 7.01
N SER A 161 22.48 0.64 6.85
CA SER A 161 22.15 1.86 7.59
C SER A 161 20.90 2.59 7.08
N LEU A 162 20.43 2.28 5.86
CA LEU A 162 19.23 2.89 5.30
C LEU A 162 17.99 2.34 6.01
N SER A 163 17.14 3.19 6.59
CA SER A 163 15.88 2.75 7.22
C SER A 163 14.71 2.89 6.24
N PRO A 164 14.02 1.80 5.85
CA PRO A 164 12.87 1.88 4.93
C PRO A 164 11.76 2.78 5.45
N GLY A 165 11.52 2.78 6.76
CA GLY A 165 10.49 3.62 7.39
C GLY A 165 10.77 5.12 7.30
N LEU A 166 12.03 5.54 7.37
CA LEU A 166 12.39 6.95 7.16
C LEU A 166 12.10 7.36 5.72
N TYR A 167 12.44 6.52 4.74
CA TYR A 167 12.11 6.77 3.35
C TYR A 167 10.60 6.74 3.09
N ALA A 168 9.86 5.89 3.80
CA ALA A 168 8.40 5.90 3.76
C ALA A 168 7.82 7.23 4.29
N VAL A 169 8.34 7.75 5.42
CA VAL A 169 7.94 9.07 5.94
C VAL A 169 8.25 10.18 4.93
N VAL A 170 9.47 10.20 4.39
CA VAL A 170 9.87 11.21 3.38
C VAL A 170 8.99 11.11 2.13
N GLY A 171 8.75 9.90 1.62
CA GLY A 171 7.88 9.66 0.47
C GLY A 171 6.44 10.08 0.72
N ALA A 172 5.91 9.84 1.92
CA ALA A 172 4.59 10.29 2.34
C ALA A 172 4.47 11.81 2.39
N THR A 173 5.53 12.52 2.80
CA THR A 173 5.53 13.99 2.83
C THR A 173 5.72 14.65 1.46
N ALA A 174 6.27 13.91 0.49
CA ALA A 174 6.57 14.43 -0.85
C ALA A 174 5.36 14.39 -1.79
N MET A 175 4.31 13.63 -1.45
CA MET A 175 3.06 13.47 -2.22
C MET A 175 1.97 14.42 -1.74
#